data_AF-A0AAD9F4B4-F1
#
_entry.id   AF-A0AAD9F4B4-F1
#
_cell.length_a   1.000
_cell.length_b   1.000
_cell.length_c   1.000
_cell.angle_alpha   90.00
_cell.angle_beta   90.00
_cell.angle_gamma   90.00
#
_symmetry.space_group_name_H-M   'P 1'
#
loop_
_entity.id
_entity.type
_entity.pdbx_description
1 polymer ?
#
loop_
_entity_poly.entity_id
_entity_poly.type
_entity_poly.pdbx_seq_one_letter_code
_entity_poly.pdbx_strand_id
1 'polypeptide(L)'
;MGDLDGDQRFSMTIDKQQFEETMQTLNNLYAEAEKLGSQSYIEGCLACLTAYTVFLCMETHYEKVLKKIAKYIQEQNDKIYAPRGLLLTDPIERGLRVIEVTIFEDRSLTR
;
A
#
# COMPACT_ATOMS: atom_id res chain seq x y z
N MET A 1 -48.74 -23.56 -0.15
CA MET A 1 -48.88 -25.03 -0.28
C MET A 1 -47.61 -25.68 -0.86
N GLY A 2 -46.45 -25.01 -0.87
CA GLY A 2 -45.20 -25.52 -1.48
C GLY A 2 -44.06 -25.80 -0.48
N ASP A 3 -44.12 -25.28 0.75
CA ASP A 3 -43.06 -25.45 1.76
C ASP A 3 -43.04 -26.83 2.43
N LEU A 4 -44.16 -27.56 2.39
CA LEU A 4 -44.28 -28.88 3.03
C LEU A 4 -43.49 -29.98 2.29
N ASP A 5 -43.31 -29.88 0.96
CA ASP A 5 -42.61 -30.89 0.17
C ASP A 5 -41.08 -30.85 0.40
N GLY A 6 -40.53 -29.64 0.55
CA GLY A 6 -39.11 -29.43 0.84
C GLY A 6 -38.71 -29.91 2.23
N ASP A 7 -39.47 -29.54 3.26
CA ASP A 7 -39.24 -29.95 4.65
C ASP A 7 -39.41 -31.47 4.83
N GLN A 8 -40.40 -32.07 4.16
CA GLN A 8 -40.66 -33.50 4.22
C GLN A 8 -39.60 -34.32 3.49
N ARG A 9 -39.08 -33.85 2.35
CA ARG A 9 -37.94 -34.49 1.66
C ARG A 9 -36.64 -34.34 2.43
N PHE A 10 -36.45 -33.23 3.12
CA PHE A 10 -35.30 -33.00 3.99
C PHE A 10 -35.31 -33.97 5.19
N SER A 11 -36.44 -34.11 5.88
CA SER A 11 -36.57 -35.03 7.02
C SER A 11 -36.51 -36.51 6.66
N MET A 12 -36.87 -36.88 5.42
CA MET A 12 -36.70 -38.25 4.90
C MET A 12 -35.24 -38.61 4.59
N THR A 13 -34.36 -37.60 4.43
CA THR A 13 -32.97 -37.80 3.97
C THR A 13 -31.94 -37.53 5.07
N ILE A 14 -32.23 -36.57 5.95
CA ILE A 14 -31.36 -36.13 7.03
C ILE A 14 -32.15 -36.21 8.34
N ASP A 15 -31.58 -36.90 9.33
CA ASP A 15 -32.15 -36.94 10.65
C ASP A 15 -32.21 -35.53 11.26
N LYS A 16 -33.37 -35.17 11.80
CA LYS A 16 -33.64 -33.81 12.28
C LYS A 16 -32.70 -33.43 13.44
N GLN A 17 -32.35 -34.38 14.30
CA GLN A 17 -31.43 -34.14 15.41
C GLN A 17 -30.01 -33.88 14.89
N GLN A 18 -29.54 -34.65 13.90
CA GLN A 18 -28.24 -34.42 13.27
C GLN A 18 -28.13 -33.03 12.63
N PHE A 19 -29.21 -32.54 12.01
CA PHE A 19 -29.26 -31.19 11.46
C PHE A 19 -29.21 -30.12 12.54
N GLU A 20 -30.00 -30.27 13.60
CA GLU A 20 -30.02 -29.33 14.74
C GLU A 20 -28.65 -29.26 15.45
N GLU A 21 -28.00 -30.40 15.70
CA GLU A 21 -26.65 -30.46 16.28
C GLU A 21 -25.59 -29.77 15.38
N THR A 22 -25.72 -29.97 14.06
CA THR A 22 -24.85 -29.29 13.08
C THR A 22 -25.05 -27.78 13.11
N MET A 23 -26.30 -27.31 13.09
CA MET A 23 -26.62 -25.88 13.15
C MET A 23 -26.16 -25.24 14.45
N GLN A 24 -26.31 -25.94 15.57
CA GLN A 24 -25.87 -25.45 16.87
C GLN A 24 -24.34 -25.33 16.94
N THR A 25 -23.63 -26.32 16.39
CA THR A 25 -22.16 -26.29 16.29
C THR A 25 -21.70 -25.13 15.41
N LEU A 26 -22.31 -24.94 14.24
CA LEU A 26 -22.00 -23.81 13.35
C LEU A 26 -22.22 -22.47 14.04
N ASN A 27 -23.35 -22.28 14.71
CA ASN A 27 -23.64 -21.04 15.43
C ASN A 27 -22.62 -20.78 16.54
N ASN A 28 -22.19 -21.81 17.27
CA ASN A 28 -21.14 -21.69 18.28
C ASN A 28 -19.79 -21.28 17.66
N LEU A 29 -19.42 -21.85 16.51
CA LEU A 29 -18.18 -21.49 15.80
C LEU A 29 -18.23 -20.04 15.29
N TYR A 30 -19.37 -19.58 14.78
CA TYR A 30 -19.55 -18.18 14.39
C TYR A 30 -19.48 -17.23 15.59
N ALA A 31 -20.12 -17.60 16.71
CA ALA A 31 -20.04 -16.83 17.94
C ALA A 31 -18.60 -16.75 18.49
N GLU A 32 -17.80 -17.79 18.31
CA GLU A 32 -16.37 -17.79 18.65
C GLU A 32 -15.56 -16.88 17.72
N ALA A 33 -15.83 -16.93 16.40
CA ALA A 33 -15.16 -16.06 15.44
C ALA A 33 -15.46 -14.56 15.65
N GLU A 34 -16.68 -14.22 16.08
CA GLU A 34 -17.05 -12.84 16.43
C GLU A 34 -16.50 -12.38 17.78
N LYS A 35 -16.13 -13.32 18.66
CA LYS A 35 -15.55 -12.99 19.96
C LYS A 35 -14.14 -12.48 19.76
N LEU A 36 -13.99 -11.15 19.81
CA LEU A 36 -12.70 -10.48 19.78
C LEU A 36 -11.86 -10.89 21.00
N GLY A 37 -10.96 -11.85 20.79
CA GLY A 37 -9.98 -12.30 21.78
C GLY A 37 -8.74 -11.40 21.80
N SER A 38 -7.96 -11.48 22.88
CA SER A 38 -6.65 -10.84 22.97
C SER A 38 -5.70 -11.28 21.84
N GLN A 39 -5.87 -12.50 21.34
CA GLN A 39 -5.14 -13.02 20.19
C GLN A 39 -5.47 -12.26 18.90
N SER A 40 -6.75 -12.02 18.60
CA SER A 40 -7.18 -11.26 17.42
C SER A 40 -6.65 -9.82 17.44
N TYR A 41 -6.53 -9.21 18.62
CA TYR A 41 -5.91 -7.90 18.79
C TYR A 41 -4.41 -7.93 18.42
N ILE A 42 -3.67 -8.92 18.91
CA ILE A 42 -2.24 -9.10 18.59
C ILE A 42 -2.05 -9.37 17.10
N GLU A 43 -2.87 -10.23 16.50
CA GLU A 43 -2.85 -10.51 15.06
C GLU A 43 -3.08 -9.22 14.25
N GLY A 44 -4.05 -8.40 14.63
CA GLY A 44 -4.28 -7.08 14.02
C GLY A 44 -3.08 -6.14 14.16
N CYS A 45 -2.48 -6.07 15.36
CA CYS A 45 -1.28 -5.27 15.58
C CYS A 45 -0.09 -5.74 14.73
N LEU A 46 0.15 -7.05 14.66
CA LEU A 46 1.23 -7.63 13.84
C LEU A 46 1.00 -7.39 12.36
N ALA A 47 -0.24 -7.50 11.87
CA ALA A 47 -0.57 -7.18 10.48
C ALA A 47 -0.28 -5.71 10.15
N CYS A 48 -0.71 -4.78 11.02
CA CYS A 48 -0.43 -3.36 10.86
C CYS A 48 1.08 -3.07 10.88
N LEU A 49 1.80 -3.58 11.87
CA LEU A 49 3.25 -3.41 11.98
C LEU A 49 3.96 -3.95 10.74
N THR A 50 3.60 -5.14 10.28
CA THR A 50 4.19 -5.75 9.07
C THR A 50 3.98 -4.87 7.85
N ALA A 51 2.78 -4.32 7.65
CA ALA A 51 2.51 -3.41 6.53
C ALA A 51 3.41 -2.17 6.57
N TYR A 52 3.52 -1.50 7.72
CA TYR A 52 4.41 -0.35 7.88
C TYR A 52 5.89 -0.72 7.73
N THR A 53 6.31 -1.88 8.24
CA THR A 53 7.68 -2.37 8.10
C THR A 53 8.05 -2.62 6.64
N VAL A 54 7.15 -3.18 5.82
CA VAL A 54 7.41 -3.34 4.38
C VAL A 54 7.67 -2.00 3.70
N PHE A 55 6.87 -0.98 3.99
CA PHE A 55 7.09 0.38 3.47
C PHE A 55 8.40 1.01 3.95
N LEU A 56 8.88 0.66 5.14
CA LEU A 56 10.14 1.18 5.70
C LEU A 56 11.39 0.39 5.22
N CYS A 57 11.26 -0.92 4.99
CA CYS A 57 12.39 -1.79 4.63
C CYS A 57 12.56 -1.98 3.12
N MET A 58 11.51 -1.78 2.32
CA MET A 58 11.59 -1.84 0.86
C MET A 58 11.54 -0.43 0.29
N GLU A 59 12.69 0.06 -0.17
CA GLU A 59 12.74 1.25 -1.00
C GLU A 59 11.78 1.10 -2.18
N THR A 60 10.80 1.99 -2.25
CA THR A 60 9.70 1.90 -3.21
C THR A 60 10.21 2.09 -4.63
N HIS A 61 9.50 1.56 -5.63
CA HIS A 61 9.82 1.84 -7.04
C HIS A 61 9.89 3.35 -7.31
N TYR A 62 9.00 4.12 -6.65
CA TYR A 62 8.98 5.57 -6.75
C TYR A 62 10.30 6.21 -6.29
N GLU A 63 10.79 5.88 -5.09
CA GLU A 63 12.07 6.38 -4.57
C GLU A 63 13.26 5.99 -5.48
N LYS A 64 13.26 4.76 -6.00
CA LYS A 64 14.29 4.31 -6.95
C LYS A 64 14.32 5.14 -8.22
N VAL A 65 13.15 5.49 -8.76
CA VAL A 65 13.05 6.34 -9.95
C VAL A 65 13.46 7.79 -9.63
N LEU A 66 13.06 8.33 -8.48
CA LEU A 66 13.49 9.66 -8.05
C LEU A 66 15.02 9.77 -7.94
N LYS A 67 15.69 8.76 -7.37
CA LYS A 67 17.16 8.72 -7.32
C LYS A 67 17.78 8.70 -8.72
N LYS A 68 17.17 8.01 -9.69
CA LYS A 68 17.64 8.03 -11.10
C LYS A 68 17.48 9.41 -11.73
N ILE A 69 16.36 10.09 -11.47
CA ILE A 69 16.09 11.45 -11.96
C ILE A 69 17.13 12.43 -11.39
N ALA A 70 17.32 12.43 -10.07
CA ALA A 70 18.30 13.29 -9.40
C ALA A 70 19.71 13.10 -9.99
N LYS A 71 20.13 11.83 -10.17
CA LYS A 71 21.41 11.52 -10.80
C LYS A 71 21.49 12.03 -12.24
N TYR A 72 20.43 11.86 -13.03
CA TYR A 72 20.40 12.34 -14.41
C TYR A 72 20.50 13.87 -14.49
N ILE A 73 19.77 14.60 -13.64
CA ILE A 73 19.82 16.06 -13.58
C ILE A 73 21.24 16.54 -13.24
N GLN A 74 21.89 15.91 -12.25
CA GLN A 74 23.28 16.22 -11.93
C GLN A 74 24.21 16.01 -13.13
N GLU A 75 24.11 14.87 -13.81
CA GLU A 75 24.92 14.59 -14.99
C GLU A 75 24.67 15.59 -16.13
N GLN A 76 23.42 16.03 -16.32
CA GLN A 76 23.10 17.05 -17.30
C GLN A 76 23.67 18.41 -16.90
N ASN A 77 23.57 18.77 -15.63
CA ASN A 77 24.16 20.00 -15.11
C ASN A 77 25.67 20.05 -15.37
N ASP A 78 26.40 18.98 -15.03
CA ASP A 78 27.84 18.93 -15.19
C ASP A 78 28.27 18.96 -16.67
N LYS A 79 27.55 18.26 -17.55
CA LYS A 79 27.94 18.10 -18.97
C LYS A 79 27.43 19.22 -19.88
N ILE A 80 26.27 19.79 -19.58
CA ILE A 80 25.54 20.66 -20.53
C ILE A 80 25.22 22.02 -19.93
N TYR A 81 24.59 22.09 -18.76
CA TYR A 81 24.04 23.35 -18.24
C TYR A 81 25.10 24.23 -17.57
N ALA A 82 25.91 23.69 -16.67
CA ALA A 82 26.92 24.45 -15.94
C ALA A 82 27.96 25.13 -16.87
N PRO A 83 28.48 24.48 -17.94
CA PRO A 83 29.36 25.13 -18.91
C PRO A 83 28.72 26.30 -19.68
N ARG A 84 27.38 26.40 -19.64
CA ARG A 84 26.60 27.46 -20.28
C ARG A 84 26.10 28.51 -19.27
N GLY A 85 26.59 28.46 -18.03
CA GLY A 85 26.13 29.33 -16.95
C GLY A 85 24.70 29.03 -16.51
N LEU A 86 24.21 27.80 -16.69
CA LEU A 86 22.87 27.38 -16.29
C LEU A 86 22.94 26.30 -15.21
N LEU A 87 21.93 26.23 -14.36
CA LEU A 87 21.75 25.14 -13.40
C LEU A 87 20.29 24.76 -13.29
N LEU A 88 20.00 23.49 -13.55
CA LEU A 88 18.71 22.88 -13.28
C LEU A 88 18.64 22.44 -11.81
N THR A 89 17.62 22.90 -11.10
CA THR A 89 17.28 22.38 -9.77
C THR A 89 16.34 21.19 -9.93
N ASP A 90 16.53 20.12 -9.14
CA ASP A 90 15.61 18.97 -9.16
C ASP A 90 14.18 19.42 -8.79
N PRO A 91 13.17 19.16 -9.63
CA PRO A 91 11.78 19.53 -9.34
C PRO A 91 11.26 19.00 -8.00
N ILE A 92 11.82 17.91 -7.47
CA ILE A 92 11.40 17.36 -6.18
C ILE A 92 11.58 18.36 -5.04
N GLU A 93 12.61 19.22 -5.11
CA GLU A 93 12.87 20.28 -4.13
C GLU A 93 11.80 21.38 -4.15
N ARG A 94 11.00 21.45 -5.22
CA ARG A 94 9.85 22.35 -5.38
C ARG A 94 8.50 21.64 -5.22
N GLY A 95 8.52 20.40 -4.74
CA GLY A 95 7.34 19.55 -4.61
C GLY A 95 6.80 19.08 -5.96
N LEU A 96 7.68 18.92 -6.96
CA LEU A 96 7.39 18.47 -8.33
C LEU A 96 6.47 19.40 -9.14
N ARG A 97 6.28 20.64 -8.68
CA ARG A 97 5.34 21.59 -9.30
C ARG A 97 5.94 22.35 -10.48
N VAL A 98 7.25 22.60 -10.46
CA VAL A 98 7.94 23.43 -11.44
C VAL A 98 9.35 22.90 -11.69
N ILE A 99 9.87 23.15 -12.90
CA ILE A 99 11.30 23.01 -13.21
C ILE A 99 11.92 24.40 -13.08
N GLU A 100 12.95 24.52 -12.25
CA GLU A 100 13.68 25.76 -12.02
C GLU A 100 15.01 25.73 -12.76
N VAL A 101 15.30 26.80 -13.50
CA VAL A 101 16.57 27.00 -14.21
C VAL A 101 17.19 28.30 -13.70
N THR A 102 18.33 28.19 -13.04
CA THR A 102 19.11 29.35 -12.58
C THR A 102 20.13 29.73 -13.64
N ILE A 103 20.30 31.04 -13.88
CA ILE A 103 21.29 31.59 -14.80
C ILE A 103 22.35 32.30 -13.97
N PHE A 104 23.61 31.90 -14.14
CA PHE A 104 24.77 32.58 -13.56
C PHE A 104 25.39 33.49 -14.61
N GLU A 105 25.37 34.80 -14.36
CA GLU A 105 26.19 35.75 -15.11
C GLU A 105 27.61 35.73 -14.56
N ASP A 106 28.58 35.36 -15.40
CA ASP A 106 30.00 35.53 -15.08
C ASP A 106 30.33 37.04 -15.17
N ARG A 107 30.22 37.76 -14.05
CA ARG A 107 30.59 39.20 -13.96
C ARG A 107 32.11 39.43 -13.97
N SER A 108 32.91 38.49 -14.46
CA SER A 108 34.38 38.50 -14.31
C SER A 108 35.17 38.91 -15.56
N LEU A 109 34.53 39.37 -16.65
CA LEU A 109 35.22 39.79 -17.89
C LEU A 109 34.84 41.20 -18.40
N THR A 110 34.62 42.14 -17.48
CA THR A 110 34.67 43.58 -17.82
C THR A 110 35.74 44.25 -16.97
N ARG A 111 37.00 44.09 -17.36
CA ARG A 111 38.08 45.01 -16.97
C ARG A 111 39.06 45.19 -18.12
#